data_AF-A0A662CV70-F1
#
_entry.id   AF-A0A662CV70-F1
#
_cell.length_a   1.000
_cell.length_b   1.000
_cell.length_c   1.000
_cell.angle_alpha   90.00
_cell.angle_beta   90.00
_cell.angle_gamma   90.00
#
_symmetry.space_group_name_H-M   'P 1'
#
loop_
_entity.id
_entity.type
_entity.pdbx_description
1 polymer ?
#
loop_
_entity_poly.entity_id
_entity_poly.type
_entity_poly.pdbx_seq_one_letter_code
_entity_poly.pdbx_strand_id
1 'polypeptide(L)'
;MIKNKCFTEEWLDQFRKQKEHKRIDKIILDKMIYALHLLERLKSVGLDFVFKGGTSLVLLLEEGNRFSIDIDIICKIKREVLEAILDKVIDSSHFTVWELDERRSYQPGVPKAHYKFSFDTRMQGSGTILLDILLEKPIYPELVERPIVTKWIETDIETIVTMPSINSIMGDKLTAFAPNTIGIPYFKGEDQQSFSMQICKQLFDLSRLFENIDNLEIVAASFEALAKQEIEFRIGSNSDKELTLDIVLRDTIDTCVILAKRGGGSDSEKAKFKELQKGIKAFGSGYLMTGHFRIDDAVPASARVAYLAAKLLTNDLSPIIYYEGQDLNGLTIESQDWNFLNRLKKQPDKSSFYYWYKAVQLLTSK
;
A
#
# COMPACT_ATOMS: atom_id res chain seq x y z
N MET A 1 19.70 13.52 -10.56
CA MET A 1 18.78 14.04 -11.58
C MET A 1 18.45 12.94 -12.56
N ILE A 2 17.16 12.63 -12.73
CA ILE A 2 16.69 11.69 -13.74
C ILE A 2 17.03 12.24 -15.13
N LYS A 3 17.61 11.40 -15.99
CA LYS A 3 18.05 11.80 -17.33
C LYS A 3 16.86 12.10 -18.22
N ASN A 4 16.96 13.16 -19.03
CA ASN A 4 15.92 13.57 -19.99
C ASN A 4 15.45 12.46 -20.94
N LYS A 5 16.34 11.52 -21.30
CA LYS A 5 15.98 10.38 -22.16
C LYS A 5 14.90 9.49 -21.54
N CYS A 6 14.77 9.45 -20.22
CA CYS A 6 13.78 8.61 -19.54
C CYS A 6 12.34 9.05 -19.82
N PHE A 7 12.13 10.30 -20.22
CA PHE A 7 10.82 10.88 -20.52
C PHE A 7 10.45 10.79 -22.02
N THR A 8 11.18 9.98 -22.81
CA THR A 8 10.92 9.83 -24.25
C THR A 8 10.18 8.55 -24.58
N GLU A 9 9.43 8.58 -25.68
CA GLU A 9 8.65 7.45 -26.13
C GLU A 9 9.54 6.23 -26.43
N GLU A 10 10.71 6.48 -27.01
CA GLU A 10 11.69 5.46 -27.36
C GLU A 10 12.23 4.73 -26.13
N TRP A 11 12.46 5.45 -25.03
CA TRP A 11 12.90 4.85 -23.77
C TRP A 11 11.84 3.91 -23.19
N LEU A 12 10.59 4.37 -23.14
CA LEU A 12 9.47 3.57 -22.65
C LEU A 12 9.28 2.30 -23.50
N ASP A 13 9.39 2.42 -24.83
CA ASP A 13 9.29 1.27 -25.73
C ASP A 13 10.47 0.33 -25.60
N GLN A 14 11.68 0.85 -25.42
CA GLN A 14 12.87 0.04 -25.18
C GLN A 14 12.74 -0.74 -23.87
N PHE A 15 12.29 -0.12 -22.79
CA PHE A 15 12.07 -0.79 -21.51
C PHE A 15 11.01 -1.91 -21.64
N ARG A 16 9.89 -1.63 -22.29
CA ARG A 16 8.79 -2.60 -22.50
C ARG A 16 9.16 -3.76 -23.44
N LYS A 17 10.22 -3.68 -24.25
CA LYS A 17 10.68 -4.82 -25.07
C LYS A 17 11.15 -6.01 -24.23
N GLN A 18 11.57 -5.78 -22.98
CA GLN A 18 11.99 -6.83 -22.04
C GLN A 18 10.82 -7.79 -21.75
N LYS A 19 11.07 -9.11 -21.81
CA LYS A 19 10.01 -10.15 -21.77
C LYS A 19 9.07 -10.00 -20.55
N GLU A 20 9.63 -9.67 -19.40
CA GLU A 20 8.91 -9.51 -18.13
C GLU A 20 8.03 -8.26 -18.08
N HIS A 21 8.34 -7.24 -18.89
CA HIS A 21 7.75 -5.90 -18.82
C HIS A 21 6.84 -5.56 -20.01
N LYS A 22 6.69 -6.47 -20.99
CA LYS A 22 5.85 -6.28 -22.18
C LYS A 22 4.39 -5.91 -21.90
N ARG A 23 3.87 -6.31 -20.75
CA ARG A 23 2.46 -6.09 -20.35
C ARG A 23 2.23 -4.82 -19.56
N ILE A 24 3.31 -4.12 -19.20
CA ILE A 24 3.21 -2.84 -18.51
C ILE A 24 2.53 -1.84 -19.44
N ASP A 25 1.52 -1.16 -18.89
CA ASP A 25 0.87 -0.07 -19.57
C ASP A 25 1.86 1.10 -19.72
N LYS A 26 2.04 1.57 -20.95
CA LYS A 26 3.04 2.58 -21.29
C LYS A 26 2.70 3.94 -20.65
N ILE A 27 1.42 4.27 -20.53
CA ILE A 27 0.95 5.51 -19.89
C ILE A 27 1.22 5.46 -18.38
N ILE A 28 0.99 4.29 -17.76
CA ILE A 28 1.30 4.10 -16.33
C ILE A 28 2.81 4.19 -16.08
N LEU A 29 3.63 3.61 -16.96
CA LEU A 29 5.09 3.71 -16.87
C LEU A 29 5.57 5.17 -17.00
N ASP A 30 5.05 5.92 -17.97
CA ASP A 30 5.36 7.34 -18.15
C ASP A 30 5.03 8.12 -16.87
N LYS A 31 3.81 7.99 -16.35
CA LYS A 31 3.39 8.62 -15.10
C LYS A 31 4.25 8.21 -13.90
N MET A 32 4.72 6.97 -13.83
CA MET A 32 5.62 6.53 -12.77
C MET A 32 6.96 7.28 -12.81
N ILE A 33 7.54 7.48 -14.00
CA ILE A 33 8.78 8.26 -14.16
C ILE A 33 8.55 9.71 -13.72
N TYR A 34 7.42 10.30 -14.11
CA TYR A 34 7.05 11.64 -13.64
C TYR A 34 6.80 11.71 -12.12
N ALA A 35 6.22 10.68 -11.51
CA ALA A 35 6.05 10.63 -10.05
C ALA A 35 7.41 10.64 -9.33
N LEU A 36 8.36 9.81 -9.78
CA LEU A 36 9.73 9.81 -9.24
C LEU A 36 10.47 11.12 -9.53
N HIS A 37 10.20 11.77 -10.66
CA HIS A 37 10.71 13.09 -10.97
C HIS A 37 10.18 14.15 -10.00
N LEU A 38 8.88 14.14 -9.70
CA LEU A 38 8.28 15.05 -8.71
C LEU A 38 8.96 14.87 -7.34
N LEU A 39 9.10 13.62 -6.89
CA LEU A 39 9.79 13.28 -5.65
C LEU A 39 11.23 13.81 -5.63
N GLU A 40 11.96 13.60 -6.73
CA GLU A 40 13.34 14.08 -6.89
C GLU A 40 13.40 15.62 -6.80
N ARG A 41 12.51 16.32 -7.50
CA ARG A 41 12.48 17.77 -7.54
C ARG A 41 12.16 18.36 -6.17
N LEU A 42 11.14 17.83 -5.49
CA LEU A 42 10.76 18.25 -4.13
C LEU A 42 11.98 18.20 -3.19
N LYS A 43 12.74 17.11 -3.21
CA LYS A 43 13.95 16.97 -2.38
C LYS A 43 15.05 17.95 -2.83
N SER A 44 15.27 18.07 -4.14
CA SER A 44 16.33 18.90 -4.72
C SER A 44 16.15 20.39 -4.45
N VAL A 45 14.91 20.88 -4.40
CA VAL A 45 14.60 22.30 -4.08
C VAL A 45 14.58 22.59 -2.58
N GLY A 46 14.87 21.58 -1.74
CA GLY A 46 15.06 21.72 -0.30
C GLY A 46 13.83 21.43 0.57
N LEU A 47 12.81 20.74 0.07
CA LEU A 47 11.74 20.27 0.94
C LEU A 47 12.25 19.12 1.82
N ASP A 48 12.05 19.26 3.13
CA ASP A 48 12.29 18.18 4.09
C ASP A 48 11.00 17.42 4.37
N PHE A 49 11.02 16.10 4.13
CA PHE A 49 9.85 15.23 4.19
C PHE A 49 10.23 13.76 4.33
N VAL A 50 9.26 12.96 4.78
CA VAL A 50 9.31 11.49 4.74
C VAL A 50 8.40 10.98 3.61
N PHE A 51 8.97 10.25 2.66
CA PHE A 51 8.25 9.62 1.55
C PHE A 51 7.60 8.31 1.99
N LYS A 52 6.29 8.14 1.75
CA LYS A 52 5.52 6.96 2.17
C LYS A 52 4.58 6.46 1.06
N GLY A 53 3.61 5.63 1.43
CA GLY A 53 2.48 5.27 0.56
C GLY A 53 2.72 4.03 -0.30
N GLY A 54 1.97 3.92 -1.40
CA GLY A 54 2.11 2.80 -2.35
C GLY A 54 3.34 2.93 -3.24
N THR A 55 3.66 4.16 -3.61
CA THR A 55 4.73 4.47 -4.57
C THR A 55 6.11 4.28 -3.95
N SER A 56 6.26 4.45 -2.63
CA SER A 56 7.52 4.22 -1.91
C SER A 56 8.02 2.77 -2.00
N LEU A 57 7.13 1.81 -2.21
CA LEU A 57 7.48 0.40 -2.30
C LEU A 57 8.40 0.06 -3.47
N VAL A 58 8.41 0.88 -4.52
CA VAL A 58 9.31 0.67 -5.67
C VAL A 58 10.78 0.92 -5.33
N LEU A 59 11.07 1.64 -4.24
CA LEU A 59 12.42 1.90 -3.73
C LEU A 59 12.78 1.02 -2.53
N LEU A 60 11.77 0.40 -1.89
CA LEU A 60 11.96 -0.48 -0.73
C LEU A 60 12.07 -1.96 -1.12
N LEU A 61 11.34 -2.38 -2.15
CA LEU A 61 11.28 -3.77 -2.59
C LEU A 61 12.02 -3.94 -3.91
N GLU A 62 12.94 -4.90 -3.96
CA GLU A 62 13.70 -5.22 -5.18
C GLU A 62 12.80 -5.75 -6.31
N GLU A 63 11.79 -6.55 -5.94
CA GLU A 63 10.86 -7.20 -6.85
C GLU A 63 9.44 -7.30 -6.27
N GLY A 64 8.49 -7.72 -7.12
CA GLY A 64 7.12 -8.03 -6.68
C GLY A 64 6.26 -6.82 -6.31
N ASN A 65 6.76 -5.59 -6.51
CA ASN A 65 6.00 -4.36 -6.30
C ASN A 65 5.06 -4.06 -7.50
N ARG A 66 4.31 -2.95 -7.39
CA ARG A 66 3.34 -2.49 -8.39
C ARG A 66 3.55 -1.01 -8.68
N PHE A 67 3.06 -0.57 -9.83
CA PHE A 67 2.95 0.85 -10.12
C PHE A 67 1.89 1.53 -9.26
N SER A 68 2.24 2.72 -8.82
CA SER A 68 1.43 3.68 -8.11
C SER A 68 1.89 5.05 -8.60
N ILE A 69 0.96 5.95 -8.89
CA ILE A 69 1.26 7.21 -9.60
C ILE A 69 1.12 8.44 -8.70
N ASP A 70 0.80 8.22 -7.42
CA ASP A 70 0.60 9.26 -6.42
C ASP A 70 1.87 9.39 -5.57
N ILE A 71 2.25 10.60 -5.19
CA ILE A 71 3.34 10.84 -4.25
C ILE A 71 2.75 11.17 -2.90
N ASP A 72 2.94 10.27 -1.93
CA ASP A 72 2.50 10.45 -0.55
C ASP A 72 3.69 10.86 0.32
N ILE A 73 3.62 12.03 0.95
CA ILE A 73 4.67 12.51 1.86
C ILE A 73 4.10 12.97 3.21
N ILE A 74 4.96 12.95 4.23
CA ILE A 74 4.69 13.56 5.54
C ILE A 74 5.72 14.66 5.76
N CYS A 75 5.25 15.87 6.05
CA CYS A 75 6.11 16.97 6.47
C CYS A 75 5.33 18.00 7.29
N LYS A 76 6.00 18.66 8.24
CA LYS A 76 5.41 19.75 9.00
C LYS A 76 5.87 21.08 8.42
N ILE A 77 5.02 21.69 7.60
CA ILE A 77 5.33 22.93 6.88
C ILE A 77 4.10 23.84 6.82
N LYS A 78 4.34 25.17 6.79
CA LYS A 78 3.27 26.16 6.57
C LYS A 78 2.91 26.20 5.08
N ARG A 79 1.63 26.42 4.78
CA ARG A 79 1.10 26.45 3.41
C ARG A 79 1.86 27.40 2.50
N GLU A 80 2.12 28.63 2.94
CA GLU A 80 2.75 29.66 2.11
C GLU A 80 4.19 29.28 1.75
N VAL A 81 4.90 28.63 2.67
CA VAL A 81 6.27 28.15 2.46
C VAL A 81 6.26 26.94 1.52
N LEU A 82 5.30 26.03 1.70
CA LEU A 82 5.12 24.87 0.83
C LEU A 82 4.83 25.30 -0.61
N GLU A 83 3.85 26.17 -0.83
CA GLU A 83 3.44 26.61 -2.17
C GLU A 83 4.58 27.36 -2.89
N ALA A 84 5.36 28.18 -2.18
CA ALA A 84 6.58 28.80 -2.73
C ALA A 84 7.68 27.78 -3.09
N ILE A 85 7.71 26.61 -2.44
CA ILE A 85 8.59 25.50 -2.83
C ILE A 85 8.04 24.80 -4.08
N LEU A 86 6.71 24.62 -4.17
CA LEU A 86 6.08 24.01 -5.35
C LEU A 86 6.29 24.85 -6.61
N ASP A 87 6.31 26.19 -6.49
CA ASP A 87 6.67 27.08 -7.60
C ASP A 87 8.09 26.79 -8.13
N LYS A 88 9.07 26.63 -7.23
CA LYS A 88 10.44 26.25 -7.60
C LYS A 88 10.53 24.87 -8.25
N VAL A 89 9.62 23.95 -7.89
CA VAL A 89 9.51 22.66 -8.57
C VAL A 89 9.08 22.86 -10.01
N ILE A 90 8.10 23.72 -10.30
CA ILE A 90 7.70 24.01 -11.69
C ILE A 90 8.87 24.59 -12.49
N ASP A 91 9.57 25.59 -11.94
CA ASP A 91 10.68 26.28 -12.62
C ASP A 91 11.86 25.36 -12.98
N SER A 92 12.01 24.23 -12.29
CA SER A 92 13.19 23.35 -12.40
C SER A 92 12.85 21.93 -12.89
N SER A 93 11.65 21.71 -13.45
CA SER A 93 11.16 20.37 -13.78
C SER A 93 10.48 20.27 -15.16
N HIS A 94 9.83 19.14 -15.40
CA HIS A 94 9.00 18.91 -16.60
C HIS A 94 7.51 19.17 -16.33
N PHE A 95 7.16 19.65 -15.14
CA PHE A 95 5.78 20.02 -14.80
C PHE A 95 5.49 21.43 -15.28
N THR A 96 4.26 21.66 -15.74
CA THR A 96 3.81 22.93 -16.29
C THR A 96 3.09 23.79 -15.26
N VAL A 97 2.32 23.16 -14.37
CA VAL A 97 1.55 23.85 -13.32
C VAL A 97 1.22 22.91 -12.16
N TRP A 98 1.08 23.46 -10.97
CA TRP A 98 0.45 22.79 -9.83
C TRP A 98 -0.90 23.44 -9.49
N GLU A 99 -1.87 22.63 -9.08
CA GLU A 99 -3.22 23.07 -8.66
C GLU A 99 -3.53 22.47 -7.28
N LEU A 100 -4.12 23.27 -6.38
CA LEU A 100 -4.63 22.78 -5.10
C LEU A 100 -6.01 22.16 -5.28
N ASP A 101 -6.22 20.95 -4.76
CA ASP A 101 -7.57 20.39 -4.61
C ASP A 101 -8.21 20.97 -3.33
N GLU A 102 -8.85 22.13 -3.46
CA GLU A 102 -9.44 22.87 -2.32
C GLU A 102 -10.47 22.04 -1.55
N ARG A 103 -11.21 21.16 -2.24
CA ARG A 103 -12.28 20.36 -1.61
C ARG A 103 -11.73 19.35 -0.62
N ARG A 104 -10.54 18.82 -0.88
CA ARG A 104 -9.91 17.78 -0.05
C ARG A 104 -8.82 18.32 0.87
N SER A 105 -8.31 19.52 0.60
CA SER A 105 -7.16 20.08 1.30
C SER A 105 -7.56 21.04 2.41
N TYR A 106 -6.77 21.05 3.49
CA TYR A 106 -6.90 21.99 4.61
C TYR A 106 -8.30 21.98 5.27
N GLN A 107 -9.00 20.86 5.17
CA GLN A 107 -10.30 20.67 5.82
C GLN A 107 -10.11 20.36 7.31
N PRO A 108 -11.11 20.67 8.17
CA PRO A 108 -11.08 20.25 9.57
C PRO A 108 -10.91 18.73 9.72
N GLY A 109 -10.27 18.31 10.81
CA GLY A 109 -9.98 16.90 11.10
C GLY A 109 -8.55 16.55 10.71
N VAL A 110 -8.37 15.78 9.62
CA VAL A 110 -7.04 15.31 9.23
C VAL A 110 -6.26 16.44 8.52
N PRO A 111 -5.08 16.84 9.01
CA PRO A 111 -4.30 17.93 8.42
C PRO A 111 -3.62 17.46 7.12
N LYS A 112 -4.38 17.44 6.01
CA LYS A 112 -3.92 17.00 4.70
C LYS A 112 -4.00 18.10 3.66
N ALA A 113 -3.10 18.05 2.68
CA ALA A 113 -3.15 18.85 1.48
C ALA A 113 -2.94 17.96 0.26
N HIS A 114 -3.69 18.25 -0.80
CA HIS A 114 -3.73 17.48 -2.03
C HIS A 114 -3.46 18.43 -3.19
N TYR A 115 -2.34 18.20 -3.88
CA TYR A 115 -1.92 18.99 -5.02
C TYR A 115 -1.89 18.13 -6.27
N LYS A 116 -2.10 18.77 -7.41
CA LYS A 116 -2.11 18.15 -8.73
C LYS A 116 -1.05 18.80 -9.61
N PHE A 117 -0.08 18.03 -10.10
CA PHE A 117 0.98 18.51 -10.98
C PHE A 117 0.71 18.07 -12.42
N SER A 118 0.52 19.02 -13.32
CA SER A 118 0.28 18.75 -14.74
C SER A 118 1.59 18.74 -15.53
N PHE A 119 1.67 17.90 -16.56
CA PHE A 119 2.83 17.82 -17.47
C PHE A 119 2.39 17.45 -18.89
N ASP A 120 3.21 17.78 -19.88
CA ASP A 120 2.96 17.38 -21.26
C ASP A 120 3.60 16.01 -21.53
N THR A 121 2.78 15.01 -21.86
CA THR A 121 3.29 13.70 -22.23
C THR A 121 3.66 13.68 -23.72
N ARG A 122 4.74 12.97 -24.06
CA ARG A 122 5.16 12.78 -25.46
C ARG A 122 4.28 11.77 -26.21
N MET A 123 3.34 11.12 -25.55
CA MET A 123 2.53 10.02 -26.09
C MET A 123 1.12 10.43 -26.59
N GLN A 124 0.80 11.73 -26.54
CA GLN A 124 -0.51 12.39 -26.76
C GLN A 124 -1.26 12.77 -25.48
N GLY A 125 -1.61 14.05 -25.37
CA GLY A 125 -2.37 14.64 -24.27
C GLY A 125 -1.50 15.24 -23.17
N SER A 126 -2.11 15.48 -22.02
CA SER A 126 -1.42 15.91 -20.80
C SER A 126 -1.57 14.86 -19.70
N GLY A 127 -0.54 14.76 -18.88
CA GLY A 127 -0.50 13.89 -17.72
C GLY A 127 -0.69 14.67 -16.43
N THR A 128 -0.92 13.92 -15.35
CA THR A 128 -1.04 14.49 -14.00
C THR A 128 -0.47 13.52 -12.99
N ILE A 129 0.27 14.06 -12.02
CA ILE A 129 0.72 13.38 -10.80
C ILE A 129 0.02 14.02 -9.60
N LEU A 130 -0.47 13.20 -8.68
CA LEU A 130 -1.04 13.68 -7.41
C LEU A 130 0.05 13.72 -6.35
N LEU A 131 0.07 14.79 -5.56
CA LEU A 131 0.91 14.96 -4.39
C LEU A 131 0.00 15.06 -3.16
N ASP A 132 0.00 14.00 -2.36
CA ASP A 132 -0.77 13.87 -1.14
C ASP A 132 0.17 14.09 0.07
N ILE A 133 -0.13 15.12 0.86
CA ILE A 133 0.73 15.56 1.97
C ILE A 133 -0.05 15.44 3.26
N LEU A 134 0.51 14.73 4.25
CA LEU A 134 0.08 14.81 5.64
C LEU A 134 0.95 15.84 6.37
N LEU A 135 0.32 16.91 6.86
CA LEU A 135 0.96 18.08 7.45
C LEU A 135 1.28 17.88 8.94
N GLU A 136 1.97 16.78 9.24
CA GLU A 136 2.34 16.37 10.59
C GLU A 136 3.82 16.02 10.72
N LYS A 137 4.27 15.79 11.95
CA LYS A 137 5.56 15.12 12.16
C LYS A 137 5.42 13.62 11.85
N PRO A 138 6.38 13.00 11.17
CA PRO A 138 6.39 11.56 10.99
C PRO A 138 6.53 10.85 12.34
N ILE A 139 5.77 9.78 12.55
CA ILE A 139 5.75 8.99 13.79
C ILE A 139 6.21 7.54 13.57
N TYR A 140 6.94 7.29 12.48
CA TYR A 140 7.52 5.98 12.22
C TYR A 140 8.65 5.66 13.21
N PRO A 141 8.67 4.45 13.79
CA PRO A 141 9.75 4.05 14.71
C PRO A 141 11.10 3.86 14.00
N GLU A 142 11.09 3.55 12.70
CA GLU A 142 12.30 3.34 11.93
C GLU A 142 12.20 3.98 10.53
N LEU A 143 13.17 4.83 10.22
CA LEU A 143 13.35 5.45 8.92
C LEU A 143 14.63 4.93 8.26
N VAL A 144 14.61 4.86 6.94
CA VAL A 144 15.74 4.50 6.10
C VAL A 144 15.94 5.56 5.02
N GLU A 145 17.15 5.62 4.49
CA GLU A 145 17.48 6.42 3.33
C GLU A 145 17.64 5.50 2.11
N ARG A 146 17.05 5.92 0.98
CA ARG A 146 17.16 5.22 -0.30
C ARG A 146 17.40 6.21 -1.43
N PRO A 147 18.24 5.86 -2.41
CA PRO A 147 18.35 6.64 -3.63
C PRO A 147 17.07 6.45 -4.47
N ILE A 148 16.65 7.50 -5.19
CA ILE A 148 15.59 7.41 -6.20
C ILE A 148 16.18 6.71 -7.44
N VAL A 149 16.30 5.40 -7.37
CA VAL A 149 16.84 4.55 -8.44
C VAL A 149 15.93 3.34 -8.61
N THR A 150 15.53 3.06 -9.84
CA THR A 150 14.73 1.89 -10.22
C THR A 150 15.22 1.33 -11.56
N LYS A 151 14.76 0.13 -11.94
CA LYS A 151 15.17 -0.54 -13.18
C LYS A 151 14.76 0.23 -14.46
N TRP A 152 13.87 1.22 -14.37
CA TRP A 152 13.27 1.92 -15.53
C TRP A 152 13.62 3.42 -15.60
N ILE A 153 14.47 3.91 -14.70
CA ILE A 153 15.03 5.27 -14.76
C ILE A 153 16.55 5.20 -14.79
N GLU A 154 17.16 6.19 -15.43
CA GLU A 154 18.58 6.45 -15.27
C GLU A 154 18.77 7.83 -14.65
N THR A 155 19.75 7.92 -13.75
CA THR A 155 20.09 9.16 -13.04
C THR A 155 21.53 9.56 -13.35
N ASP A 156 21.80 10.87 -13.39
CA ASP A 156 23.17 11.40 -13.44
C ASP A 156 23.79 11.51 -12.04
N ILE A 157 22.96 11.89 -11.06
CA ILE A 157 23.31 12.05 -9.65
C ILE A 157 22.18 11.42 -8.85
N GLU A 158 22.50 10.58 -7.87
CA GLU A 158 21.48 9.97 -7.03
C GLU A 158 20.92 10.99 -6.03
N THR A 159 19.61 11.13 -6.04
CA THR A 159 18.89 11.92 -5.03
C THR A 159 18.43 10.97 -3.94
N ILE A 160 18.81 11.24 -2.69
CA ILE A 160 18.49 10.39 -1.54
C ILE A 160 17.22 10.93 -0.86
N VAL A 161 16.29 10.03 -0.57
CA VAL A 161 15.05 10.34 0.16
C VAL A 161 14.94 9.52 1.43
N THR A 162 14.34 10.13 2.45
CA THR A 162 14.01 9.48 3.72
C THR A 162 12.63 8.86 3.64
N MET A 163 12.47 7.64 4.13
CA MET A 163 11.23 6.87 4.06
C MET A 163 11.13 5.89 5.24
N PRO A 164 9.93 5.41 5.62
CA PRO A 164 9.81 4.34 6.60
C PRO A 164 10.51 3.07 6.08
N SER A 165 11.08 2.30 6.99
CA SER A 165 11.58 0.96 6.68
C SER A 165 10.46 0.00 6.26
N ILE A 166 10.82 -1.19 5.76
CA ILE A 166 9.87 -2.26 5.42
C ILE A 166 8.96 -2.58 6.61
N ASN A 167 9.52 -2.69 7.82
CA ASN A 167 8.75 -2.98 9.02
C ASN A 167 7.80 -1.83 9.39
N SER A 168 8.28 -0.58 9.33
CA SER A 168 7.45 0.58 9.62
C SER A 168 6.30 0.77 8.62
N ILE A 169 6.59 0.65 7.31
CA ILE A 169 5.54 0.78 6.27
C ILE A 169 4.56 -0.39 6.30
N MET A 170 4.97 -1.58 6.77
CA MET A 170 4.05 -2.70 6.99
C MET A 170 2.99 -2.35 8.04
N GLY A 171 3.41 -1.80 9.19
CA GLY A 171 2.50 -1.35 10.24
C GLY A 171 1.54 -0.25 9.76
N ASP A 172 2.05 0.71 8.99
CA ASP A 172 1.25 1.77 8.35
C ASP A 172 0.16 1.22 7.43
N LYS A 173 0.54 0.34 6.49
CA LYS A 173 -0.40 -0.22 5.53
C LYS A 173 -1.47 -1.10 6.17
N LEU A 174 -1.18 -1.74 7.31
CA LEU A 174 -2.19 -2.47 8.06
C LEU A 174 -3.35 -1.56 8.48
N THR A 175 -3.05 -0.31 8.88
CA THR A 175 -4.10 0.67 9.23
C THR A 175 -5.02 0.98 8.04
N ALA A 176 -4.48 0.98 6.82
CA ALA A 176 -5.24 1.27 5.60
C ALA A 176 -6.06 0.09 5.07
N PHE A 177 -5.77 -1.15 5.48
CA PHE A 177 -6.42 -2.35 4.94
C PHE A 177 -7.77 -2.69 5.59
N ALA A 178 -7.98 -2.32 6.86
CA ALA A 178 -9.15 -2.71 7.67
C ALA A 178 -10.45 -1.93 7.29
N PRO A 179 -11.33 -2.49 6.43
CA PRO A 179 -12.32 -1.69 5.68
C PRO A 179 -13.63 -1.42 6.43
N ASN A 180 -13.86 -2.04 7.59
CA ASN A 180 -15.02 -1.77 8.46
C ASN A 180 -14.64 -0.92 9.69
N THR A 181 -13.37 -0.54 9.82
CA THR A 181 -12.82 0.23 10.93
C THR A 181 -12.07 1.45 10.38
N ILE A 182 -10.75 1.57 10.60
CA ILE A 182 -9.96 2.78 10.27
C ILE A 182 -9.39 2.80 8.85
N GLY A 183 -9.45 1.68 8.13
CA GLY A 183 -8.90 1.56 6.78
C GLY A 183 -9.82 2.09 5.69
N ILE A 184 -9.45 1.74 4.46
CA ILE A 184 -10.17 2.13 3.24
C ILE A 184 -11.54 1.43 3.24
N PRO A 185 -12.66 2.16 3.27
CA PRO A 185 -13.98 1.55 3.31
C PRO A 185 -14.31 0.88 1.98
N TYR A 186 -15.27 -0.05 1.99
CA TYR A 186 -15.79 -0.66 0.75
C TYR A 186 -16.42 0.38 -0.19
N PHE A 187 -17.10 1.37 0.38
CA PHE A 187 -17.80 2.42 -0.35
C PHE A 187 -17.49 3.79 0.26
N LYS A 188 -17.37 4.83 -0.57
CA LYS A 188 -17.10 6.20 -0.14
C LYS A 188 -17.83 7.18 -1.05
N GLY A 189 -18.21 8.34 -0.51
CA GLY A 189 -18.89 9.40 -1.25
C GLY A 189 -20.41 9.24 -1.27
N GLU A 190 -21.10 10.29 -1.73
CA GLU A 190 -22.57 10.31 -1.86
C GLU A 190 -23.08 9.29 -2.87
N ASP A 191 -22.29 9.01 -3.92
CA ASP A 191 -22.56 8.05 -4.98
C ASP A 191 -22.28 6.59 -4.57
N GLN A 192 -21.82 6.34 -3.34
CA GLN A 192 -21.42 5.02 -2.85
C GLN A 192 -20.42 4.33 -3.80
N GLN A 193 -19.46 5.11 -4.32
CA GLN A 193 -18.41 4.58 -5.19
C GLN A 193 -17.66 3.43 -4.50
N SER A 194 -17.46 2.30 -5.21
CA SER A 194 -16.71 1.16 -4.68
C SER A 194 -15.21 1.45 -4.63
N PHE A 195 -14.62 1.29 -3.44
CA PHE A 195 -13.19 1.43 -3.17
C PHE A 195 -12.47 0.08 -3.04
N SER A 196 -13.14 -1.01 -3.42
CA SER A 196 -12.63 -2.38 -3.31
C SER A 196 -11.29 -2.61 -4.02
N MET A 197 -11.03 -1.91 -5.14
CA MET A 197 -9.72 -1.98 -5.80
C MET A 197 -8.60 -1.44 -4.91
N GLN A 198 -8.86 -0.38 -4.15
CA GLN A 198 -7.87 0.21 -3.24
C GLN A 198 -7.61 -0.72 -2.05
N ILE A 199 -8.64 -1.38 -1.52
CA ILE A 199 -8.47 -2.46 -0.51
C ILE A 199 -7.58 -3.59 -1.06
N CYS A 200 -7.82 -4.02 -2.31
CA CYS A 200 -7.03 -5.08 -2.95
C CYS A 200 -5.57 -4.66 -3.20
N LYS A 201 -5.31 -3.39 -3.49
CA LYS A 201 -3.95 -2.84 -3.57
C LYS A 201 -3.24 -2.91 -2.21
N GLN A 202 -3.93 -2.60 -1.10
CA GLN A 202 -3.35 -2.75 0.24
C GLN A 202 -3.03 -4.22 0.54
N LEU A 203 -3.93 -5.16 0.23
CA LEU A 203 -3.68 -6.58 0.40
C LEU A 203 -2.44 -7.06 -0.37
N PHE A 204 -2.30 -6.63 -1.63
CA PHE A 204 -1.14 -6.95 -2.46
C PHE A 204 0.14 -6.40 -1.83
N ASP A 205 0.15 -5.11 -1.48
CA ASP A 205 1.32 -4.43 -0.90
C ASP A 205 1.73 -5.09 0.43
N LEU A 206 0.77 -5.36 1.32
CA LEU A 206 1.00 -6.06 2.59
C LEU A 206 1.58 -7.46 2.38
N SER A 207 1.06 -8.23 1.42
CA SER A 207 1.59 -9.56 1.14
C SER A 207 3.04 -9.52 0.68
N ARG A 208 3.48 -8.46 0.00
CA ARG A 208 4.86 -8.31 -0.50
C ARG A 208 5.81 -7.82 0.58
N LEU A 209 5.36 -6.89 1.40
CA LEU A 209 6.11 -6.46 2.59
C LEU A 209 6.29 -7.60 3.58
N PHE A 210 5.25 -8.43 3.78
CA PHE A 210 5.32 -9.59 4.66
C PHE A 210 6.51 -10.50 4.36
N GLU A 211 6.84 -10.70 3.08
CA GLU A 211 7.95 -11.56 2.63
C GLU A 211 9.34 -11.04 3.06
N ASN A 212 9.42 -9.83 3.62
CA ASN A 212 10.66 -9.14 3.95
C ASN A 212 10.68 -8.55 5.39
N ILE A 213 9.77 -9.00 6.27
CA ILE A 213 9.75 -8.57 7.67
C ILE A 213 10.90 -9.26 8.42
N ASP A 214 11.78 -8.48 9.02
CA ASP A 214 12.86 -8.97 9.86
C ASP A 214 12.74 -8.55 11.34
N ASN A 215 11.85 -7.61 11.66
CA ASN A 215 11.63 -7.11 13.01
C ASN A 215 10.14 -6.81 13.27
N LEU A 216 9.50 -7.68 14.05
CA LEU A 216 8.06 -7.61 14.29
C LEU A 216 7.71 -6.56 15.34
N GLU A 217 8.62 -6.23 16.25
CA GLU A 217 8.48 -5.17 17.24
C GLU A 217 8.35 -3.80 16.56
N ILE A 218 9.11 -3.54 15.50
CA ILE A 218 9.01 -2.31 14.70
C ILE A 218 7.67 -2.26 13.96
N VAL A 219 7.20 -3.39 13.40
CA VAL A 219 5.86 -3.46 12.77
C VAL A 219 4.78 -3.14 13.79
N ALA A 220 4.84 -3.74 14.99
CA ALA A 220 3.88 -3.53 16.07
C ALA A 220 3.85 -2.08 16.54
N ALA A 221 5.02 -1.50 16.83
CA ALA A 221 5.14 -0.11 17.26
C ALA A 221 4.61 0.88 16.20
N SER A 222 4.91 0.62 14.93
CA SER A 222 4.43 1.46 13.83
C SER A 222 2.92 1.35 13.64
N PHE A 223 2.36 0.13 13.68
CA PHE A 223 0.91 -0.08 13.64
C PHE A 223 0.21 0.61 14.80
N GLU A 224 0.71 0.44 16.03
CA GLU A 224 0.12 1.04 17.23
C GLU A 224 0.09 2.58 17.15
N ALA A 225 1.21 3.20 16.79
CA ALA A 225 1.31 4.66 16.70
C ALA A 225 0.36 5.24 15.64
N LEU A 226 0.34 4.66 14.45
CA LEU A 226 -0.46 5.15 13.32
C LEU A 226 -1.95 4.82 13.48
N ALA A 227 -2.29 3.64 13.99
CA ALA A 227 -3.69 3.29 14.24
C ALA A 227 -4.31 4.17 15.31
N LYS A 228 -3.58 4.51 16.39
CA LYS A 228 -4.05 5.49 17.39
C LYS A 228 -4.33 6.85 16.75
N GLN A 229 -3.41 7.36 15.92
CA GLN A 229 -3.59 8.63 15.22
C GLN A 229 -4.81 8.61 14.28
N GLU A 230 -5.02 7.54 13.51
CA GLU A 230 -6.17 7.39 12.62
C GLU A 230 -7.50 7.22 13.39
N ILE A 231 -7.48 6.57 14.56
CA ILE A 231 -8.65 6.50 15.47
C ILE A 231 -8.99 7.91 15.99
N GLU A 232 -8.00 8.67 16.46
CA GLU A 232 -8.20 10.04 16.96
C GLU A 232 -8.82 10.95 15.89
N PHE A 233 -8.33 10.86 14.64
CA PHE A 233 -8.90 11.60 13.51
C PHE A 233 -10.38 11.25 13.24
N ARG A 234 -10.80 10.02 13.49
CA ARG A 234 -12.18 9.56 13.30
C ARG A 234 -13.09 9.94 14.47
N ILE A 235 -12.60 9.86 15.70
CA ILE A 235 -13.35 10.27 16.90
C ILE A 235 -13.64 11.78 16.86
N GLY A 236 -12.66 12.59 16.45
CA GLY A 236 -12.84 14.03 16.24
C GLY A 236 -13.89 14.40 15.17
N SER A 237 -14.43 13.41 14.45
CA SER A 237 -15.42 13.55 13.38
C SER A 237 -16.84 13.05 13.76
N ASN A 238 -17.15 12.91 15.06
CA ASN A 238 -18.45 12.43 15.62
C ASN A 238 -18.74 10.93 15.44
N SER A 239 -17.87 10.03 15.89
CA SER A 239 -18.20 8.59 15.94
C SER A 239 -18.50 8.08 17.36
N ASP A 240 -19.71 7.55 17.59
CA ASP A 240 -20.14 6.88 18.83
C ASP A 240 -19.57 5.46 19.02
N LYS A 241 -18.68 5.01 18.13
CA LYS A 241 -18.05 3.68 18.23
C LYS A 241 -16.72 3.77 18.96
N GLU A 242 -16.60 3.04 20.06
CA GLU A 242 -15.32 2.78 20.71
C GLU A 242 -14.46 1.90 19.79
N LEU A 243 -13.54 2.53 19.05
CA LEU A 243 -12.56 1.85 18.21
C LEU A 243 -11.30 1.59 19.04
N THR A 244 -10.85 0.34 19.02
CA THR A 244 -9.59 -0.10 19.65
C THR A 244 -8.68 -0.75 18.62
N LEU A 245 -7.40 -0.87 18.94
CA LEU A 245 -6.41 -1.55 18.09
C LEU A 245 -6.83 -2.99 17.79
N ASP A 246 -7.34 -3.70 18.78
CA ASP A 246 -7.86 -5.06 18.64
C ASP A 246 -9.01 -5.14 17.64
N ILE A 247 -9.93 -4.16 17.65
CA ILE A 247 -11.05 -4.11 16.71
C ILE A 247 -10.54 -3.92 15.27
N VAL A 248 -9.50 -3.10 15.06
CA VAL A 248 -8.87 -2.89 13.75
C VAL A 248 -8.18 -4.17 13.25
N LEU A 249 -7.44 -4.85 14.13
CA LEU A 249 -6.77 -6.12 13.79
C LEU A 249 -7.79 -7.23 13.50
N ARG A 250 -8.89 -7.29 14.26
CA ARG A 250 -9.99 -8.23 13.99
C ARG A 250 -10.65 -7.96 12.65
N ASP A 251 -10.92 -6.71 12.30
CA ASP A 251 -11.46 -6.33 10.98
C ASP A 251 -10.52 -6.73 9.83
N THR A 252 -9.20 -6.61 10.03
CA THR A 252 -8.19 -7.14 9.10
C THR A 252 -8.31 -8.65 8.94
N ILE A 253 -8.38 -9.40 10.04
CA ILE A 253 -8.52 -10.86 10.04
C ILE A 253 -9.82 -11.28 9.36
N ASP A 254 -10.95 -10.65 9.71
CA ASP A 254 -12.28 -10.94 9.16
C ASP A 254 -12.33 -10.69 7.65
N THR A 255 -11.70 -9.61 7.18
CA THR A 255 -11.56 -9.33 5.74
C THR A 255 -10.74 -10.42 5.04
N CYS A 256 -9.67 -10.92 5.68
CA CYS A 256 -8.90 -12.05 5.17
C CYS A 256 -9.69 -13.36 5.17
N VAL A 257 -10.54 -13.59 6.19
CA VAL A 257 -11.46 -14.75 6.27
C VAL A 257 -12.45 -14.74 5.11
N ILE A 258 -13.03 -13.57 4.78
CA ILE A 258 -13.96 -13.44 3.64
C ILE A 258 -13.31 -13.89 2.34
N LEU A 259 -12.05 -13.50 2.10
CA LEU A 259 -11.28 -13.96 0.93
C LEU A 259 -11.02 -15.46 0.97
N ALA A 260 -10.61 -16.00 2.12
CA ALA A 260 -10.37 -17.42 2.31
C ALA A 260 -11.64 -18.27 2.13
N LYS A 261 -12.82 -17.73 2.49
CA LYS A 261 -14.15 -18.33 2.31
C LYS A 261 -14.61 -18.38 0.85
N ARG A 262 -14.03 -17.58 -0.05
CA ARG A 262 -14.30 -17.60 -1.51
C ARG A 262 -15.81 -17.60 -1.85
N GLY A 263 -16.60 -16.77 -1.16
CA GLY A 263 -18.06 -16.69 -1.37
C GLY A 263 -18.90 -17.69 -0.56
N GLY A 264 -18.29 -18.41 0.39
CA GLY A 264 -19.02 -19.06 1.48
C GLY A 264 -19.33 -18.09 2.64
N GLY A 265 -20.09 -18.55 3.63
CA GLY A 265 -20.47 -17.75 4.81
C GLY A 265 -21.88 -17.16 4.70
N SER A 266 -22.14 -16.15 5.52
CA SER A 266 -23.39 -15.37 5.57
C SER A 266 -23.60 -14.53 4.31
N ASP A 267 -24.82 -14.00 4.11
CA ASP A 267 -25.12 -13.17 2.94
C ASP A 267 -24.36 -11.83 2.94
N SER A 268 -24.07 -11.28 4.13
CA SER A 268 -23.21 -10.10 4.28
C SER A 268 -21.77 -10.40 3.82
N GLU A 269 -21.20 -11.53 4.24
CA GLU A 269 -19.87 -11.96 3.82
C GLU A 269 -19.80 -12.24 2.32
N LYS A 270 -20.85 -12.85 1.74
CA LYS A 270 -20.95 -13.05 0.29
C LYS A 270 -20.97 -11.72 -0.46
N ALA A 271 -21.71 -10.72 0.03
CA ALA A 271 -21.76 -9.40 -0.58
C ALA A 271 -20.38 -8.71 -0.54
N LYS A 272 -19.72 -8.70 0.62
CA LYS A 272 -18.34 -8.20 0.76
C LYS A 272 -17.36 -8.95 -0.15
N PHE A 273 -17.46 -10.27 -0.24
CA PHE A 273 -16.64 -11.07 -1.14
C PHE A 273 -16.84 -10.70 -2.62
N LYS A 274 -18.08 -10.44 -3.05
CA LYS A 274 -18.36 -9.98 -4.42
C LYS A 274 -17.67 -8.64 -4.69
N GLU A 275 -17.69 -7.72 -3.74
CA GLU A 275 -16.99 -6.43 -3.85
C GLU A 275 -15.47 -6.60 -3.91
N LEU A 276 -14.87 -7.40 -3.02
CA LEU A 276 -13.44 -7.72 -3.09
C LEU A 276 -13.08 -8.39 -4.42
N GLN A 277 -13.92 -9.30 -4.93
CA GLN A 277 -13.69 -9.95 -6.22
C GLN A 277 -13.75 -8.95 -7.38
N LYS A 278 -14.64 -7.96 -7.34
CA LYS A 278 -14.63 -6.83 -8.30
C LYS A 278 -13.33 -6.04 -8.17
N GLY A 279 -12.89 -5.74 -6.95
CA GLY A 279 -11.63 -5.06 -6.67
C GLY A 279 -10.41 -5.78 -7.25
N ILE A 280 -10.29 -7.09 -7.04
CA ILE A 280 -9.22 -7.94 -7.60
C ILE A 280 -9.23 -7.88 -9.12
N LYS A 281 -10.41 -8.02 -9.75
CA LYS A 281 -10.55 -7.95 -11.21
C LYS A 281 -10.16 -6.57 -11.76
N ALA A 282 -10.58 -5.50 -11.09
CA ALA A 282 -10.27 -4.12 -11.48
C ALA A 282 -8.79 -3.80 -11.31
N PHE A 283 -8.14 -4.34 -10.27
CA PHE A 283 -6.70 -4.21 -10.08
C PHE A 283 -5.91 -4.90 -11.21
N GLY A 284 -6.32 -6.09 -11.62
CA GLY A 284 -5.89 -6.72 -12.88
C GLY A 284 -4.36 -6.84 -13.01
N SER A 285 -3.85 -6.71 -14.24
CA SER A 285 -2.39 -6.79 -14.52
C SER A 285 -1.76 -5.45 -14.91
N GLY A 286 -2.54 -4.44 -15.28
CA GLY A 286 -2.02 -3.17 -15.82
C GLY A 286 -1.16 -2.37 -14.84
N TYR A 287 -1.41 -2.53 -13.54
CA TYR A 287 -0.65 -1.87 -12.47
C TYR A 287 0.53 -2.70 -11.96
N LEU A 288 0.66 -3.97 -12.35
CA LEU A 288 1.71 -4.84 -11.83
C LEU A 288 2.94 -4.75 -12.72
N MET A 289 4.12 -4.68 -12.10
CA MET A 289 5.38 -4.74 -12.85
C MET A 289 5.62 -6.10 -13.51
N THR A 290 5.14 -7.15 -12.84
CA THR A 290 5.21 -8.53 -13.31
C THR A 290 3.97 -9.29 -12.88
N GLY A 291 3.50 -10.22 -13.71
CA GLY A 291 2.45 -11.16 -13.33
C GLY A 291 1.04 -10.55 -13.32
N HIS A 292 0.18 -11.13 -12.47
CA HIS A 292 -1.25 -10.84 -12.36
C HIS A 292 -1.63 -10.95 -10.88
N PHE A 293 -2.69 -10.28 -10.46
CA PHE A 293 -3.28 -10.51 -9.15
C PHE A 293 -4.71 -11.00 -9.32
N ARG A 294 -4.91 -12.30 -9.06
CA ARG A 294 -6.19 -13.01 -9.17
C ARG A 294 -6.61 -13.51 -7.80
N ILE A 295 -7.81 -14.08 -7.73
CA ILE A 295 -8.30 -14.67 -6.48
C ILE A 295 -7.36 -15.75 -5.91
N ASP A 296 -6.70 -16.50 -6.79
CA ASP A 296 -5.75 -17.54 -6.35
C ASP A 296 -4.44 -16.95 -5.80
N ASP A 297 -4.12 -15.68 -6.09
CA ASP A 297 -3.02 -14.93 -5.48
C ASP A 297 -3.49 -14.18 -4.20
N ALA A 298 -4.75 -13.73 -4.19
CA ALA A 298 -5.33 -13.01 -3.06
C ALA A 298 -5.54 -13.90 -1.82
N VAL A 299 -5.76 -15.21 -2.00
CA VAL A 299 -5.92 -16.17 -0.89
C VAL A 299 -4.60 -16.39 -0.11
N PRO A 300 -3.45 -16.69 -0.74
CA PRO A 300 -2.17 -16.75 -0.01
C PRO A 300 -1.78 -15.39 0.56
N ALA A 301 -2.05 -14.29 -0.16
CA ALA A 301 -1.86 -12.94 0.37
C ALA A 301 -2.66 -12.71 1.66
N SER A 302 -3.94 -13.09 1.69
CA SER A 302 -4.78 -12.91 2.87
C SER A 302 -4.36 -13.82 4.03
N ALA A 303 -3.80 -15.01 3.75
CA ALA A 303 -3.25 -15.88 4.79
C ALA A 303 -2.02 -15.25 5.49
N ARG A 304 -1.10 -14.64 4.72
CA ARG A 304 0.06 -13.91 5.27
C ARG A 304 -0.40 -12.74 6.16
N VAL A 305 -1.32 -11.92 5.66
CA VAL A 305 -1.84 -10.75 6.39
C VAL A 305 -2.61 -11.17 7.64
N ALA A 306 -3.44 -12.20 7.57
CA ALA A 306 -4.14 -12.74 8.73
C ALA A 306 -3.19 -13.26 9.80
N TYR A 307 -2.11 -13.95 9.41
CA TYR A 307 -1.10 -14.43 10.35
C TYR A 307 -0.39 -13.28 11.06
N LEU A 308 0.03 -12.25 10.32
CA LEU A 308 0.63 -11.06 10.93
C LEU A 308 -0.35 -10.38 11.90
N ALA A 309 -1.60 -10.15 11.47
CA ALA A 309 -2.60 -9.53 12.32
C ALA A 309 -2.90 -10.36 13.57
N ALA A 310 -2.91 -11.69 13.48
CA ALA A 310 -3.05 -12.57 14.63
C ALA A 310 -1.87 -12.46 15.61
N LYS A 311 -0.63 -12.39 15.11
CA LYS A 311 0.56 -12.15 15.94
C LYS A 311 0.46 -10.82 16.70
N LEU A 312 0.11 -9.74 16.01
CA LEU A 312 -0.08 -8.43 16.65
C LEU A 312 -1.23 -8.45 17.67
N LEU A 313 -2.36 -9.08 17.33
CA LEU A 313 -3.55 -9.14 18.19
C LEU A 313 -3.29 -9.94 19.48
N THR A 314 -2.44 -10.96 19.41
CA THR A 314 -2.06 -11.79 20.56
C THR A 314 -0.79 -11.32 21.25
N ASN A 315 -0.20 -10.22 20.77
CA ASN A 315 1.09 -9.70 21.20
C ASN A 315 2.23 -10.75 21.15
N ASP A 316 2.15 -11.70 20.21
CA ASP A 316 3.23 -12.63 19.91
C ASP A 316 4.20 -11.99 18.92
N LEU A 317 5.19 -11.29 19.46
CA LEU A 317 6.21 -10.58 18.67
C LEU A 317 7.41 -11.47 18.28
N SER A 318 7.32 -12.80 18.48
CA SER A 318 8.36 -13.70 17.98
C SER A 318 8.54 -13.59 16.45
N PRO A 319 9.75 -13.82 15.91
CA PRO A 319 9.99 -13.71 14.47
C PRO A 319 9.02 -14.53 13.62
N ILE A 320 8.76 -14.05 12.41
CA ILE A 320 7.91 -14.77 11.45
C ILE A 320 8.62 -16.04 11.01
N ILE A 321 7.95 -17.18 11.17
CA ILE A 321 8.40 -18.45 10.60
C ILE A 321 7.84 -18.54 9.18
N TYR A 322 8.71 -18.34 8.20
CA TYR A 322 8.34 -18.33 6.79
C TYR A 322 8.04 -19.73 6.25
N TYR A 323 7.09 -19.81 5.32
CA TYR A 323 6.85 -21.03 4.57
C TYR A 323 7.94 -21.25 3.53
N GLU A 324 8.73 -22.30 3.71
CA GLU A 324 9.87 -22.69 2.86
C GLU A 324 9.67 -24.10 2.29
N GLY A 325 8.41 -24.54 2.15
CA GLY A 325 8.09 -25.89 1.65
C GLY A 325 7.93 -26.94 2.75
N GLN A 326 7.66 -26.54 4.00
CA GLN A 326 7.43 -27.48 5.10
C GLN A 326 6.28 -28.45 4.79
N ASP A 327 6.39 -29.69 5.29
CA ASP A 327 5.34 -30.71 5.14
C ASP A 327 4.09 -30.36 5.97
N LEU A 328 2.93 -30.43 5.31
CA LEU A 328 1.63 -30.06 5.86
C LEU A 328 0.72 -31.27 6.10
N ASN A 329 1.17 -32.49 5.78
CA ASN A 329 0.33 -33.69 5.83
C ASN A 329 -0.23 -33.96 7.23
N GLY A 330 0.56 -33.73 8.28
CA GLY A 330 0.15 -33.92 9.68
C GLY A 330 -0.60 -32.74 10.32
N LEU A 331 -0.62 -31.56 9.69
CA LEU A 331 -1.14 -30.34 10.32
C LEU A 331 -2.65 -30.20 10.11
N THR A 332 -3.51 -30.26 11.12
CA THR A 332 -4.97 -30.10 10.92
C THR A 332 -5.55 -29.01 11.80
N ILE A 333 -6.42 -28.17 11.24
CA ILE A 333 -7.17 -27.17 12.01
C ILE A 333 -8.43 -27.86 12.56
N GLU A 334 -8.43 -28.15 13.86
CA GLU A 334 -9.54 -28.87 14.52
C GLU A 334 -10.65 -27.94 15.01
N SER A 335 -10.33 -26.67 15.29
CA SER A 335 -11.31 -25.68 15.76
C SER A 335 -12.49 -25.57 14.80
N GLN A 336 -13.71 -25.76 15.32
CA GLN A 336 -14.93 -25.83 14.49
C GLN A 336 -15.16 -24.57 13.67
N ASP A 337 -14.90 -23.39 14.24
CA ASP A 337 -15.06 -22.11 13.55
C ASP A 337 -14.07 -21.91 12.38
N TRP A 338 -12.97 -22.67 12.37
CA TRP A 338 -11.83 -22.47 11.47
C TRP A 338 -11.55 -23.67 10.56
N ASN A 339 -12.15 -24.84 10.82
CA ASN A 339 -11.85 -26.08 10.11
C ASN A 339 -12.11 -26.01 8.60
N PHE A 340 -12.93 -25.06 8.14
CA PHE A 340 -13.18 -24.81 6.72
C PHE A 340 -11.88 -24.45 5.97
N LEU A 341 -10.88 -23.90 6.67
CA LEU A 341 -9.57 -23.57 6.11
C LEU A 341 -8.75 -24.82 5.72
N ASN A 342 -9.05 -26.01 6.26
CA ASN A 342 -8.38 -27.25 5.86
C ASN A 342 -8.49 -27.53 4.35
N ARG A 343 -9.51 -26.98 3.67
CA ARG A 343 -9.64 -27.08 2.20
C ARG A 343 -8.49 -26.41 1.45
N LEU A 344 -7.83 -25.42 2.06
CA LEU A 344 -6.68 -24.72 1.46
C LEU A 344 -5.49 -25.65 1.26
N LYS A 345 -5.36 -26.74 2.02
CA LYS A 345 -4.34 -27.78 1.78
C LYS A 345 -4.37 -28.33 0.35
N LYS A 346 -5.53 -28.32 -0.30
CA LYS A 346 -5.72 -28.84 -1.66
C LYS A 346 -5.23 -27.87 -2.74
N GLN A 347 -4.94 -26.61 -2.39
CA GLN A 347 -4.46 -25.62 -3.36
C GLN A 347 -3.01 -25.92 -3.78
N PRO A 348 -2.60 -25.50 -4.99
CA PRO A 348 -1.20 -25.62 -5.42
C PRO A 348 -0.25 -24.86 -4.51
N ASP A 349 -0.59 -23.60 -4.19
CA ASP A 349 0.14 -22.81 -3.20
C ASP A 349 -0.22 -23.28 -1.78
N LYS A 350 0.76 -23.91 -1.14
CA LYS A 350 0.66 -24.49 0.19
C LYS A 350 0.80 -23.44 1.30
N SER A 351 1.36 -22.27 1.01
CA SER A 351 1.58 -21.22 2.01
C SER A 351 0.26 -20.70 2.59
N SER A 352 -0.80 -20.69 1.78
CA SER A 352 -2.16 -20.33 2.19
C SER A 352 -2.62 -21.11 3.42
N PHE A 353 -2.49 -22.44 3.39
CA PHE A 353 -2.89 -23.26 4.54
C PHE A 353 -1.92 -23.11 5.70
N TYR A 354 -0.61 -23.08 5.42
CA TYR A 354 0.41 -22.97 6.46
C TYR A 354 0.22 -21.72 7.34
N TYR A 355 0.08 -20.54 6.74
CA TYR A 355 -0.07 -19.31 7.50
C TYR A 355 -1.42 -19.23 8.22
N TRP A 356 -2.50 -19.75 7.63
CA TRP A 356 -3.78 -19.87 8.33
C TRP A 356 -3.72 -20.83 9.51
N TYR A 357 -3.02 -21.95 9.38
CA TYR A 357 -2.80 -22.89 10.49
C TYR A 357 -2.09 -22.19 11.65
N LYS A 358 -1.01 -21.45 11.37
CA LYS A 358 -0.28 -20.66 12.37
C LYS A 358 -1.15 -19.54 12.98
N ALA A 359 -1.91 -18.82 12.17
CA ALA A 359 -2.82 -17.78 12.64
C ALA A 359 -3.87 -18.35 13.59
N VAL A 360 -4.51 -19.46 13.23
CA VAL A 360 -5.53 -20.10 14.07
C VAL A 360 -4.92 -20.61 15.36
N GLN A 361 -3.72 -21.20 15.35
CA GLN A 361 -3.03 -21.60 16.58
C GLN A 361 -2.93 -20.42 17.56
N LEU A 362 -2.54 -19.23 17.10
CA LEU A 362 -2.47 -18.03 17.95
C LEU A 362 -3.86 -17.61 18.45
N LEU A 363 -4.84 -17.54 17.55
CA LEU A 363 -6.20 -17.06 17.87
C LEU A 363 -6.98 -18.00 18.79
N THR A 364 -6.62 -19.28 18.85
CA THR A 364 -7.31 -20.29 19.68
C THR A 364 -6.48 -20.77 20.87
N SER A 365 -5.21 -20.39 20.98
CA SER A 365 -4.40 -20.64 22.17
C SER A 365 -4.94 -19.79 23.31
N LYS A 366 -5.56 -20.44 24.29
CA LYS A 366 -5.97 -19.82 25.56
C LYS A 366 -4.87 -19.96 26.59
#